data_AF-A0A519IFH7-F1
#
_entry.id   AF-A0A519IFH7-F1
#
_cell.length_a   1.000
_cell.length_b   1.000
_cell.length_c   1.000
_cell.angle_alpha   90.00
_cell.angle_beta   90.00
_cell.angle_gamma   90.00
#
_symmetry.space_group_name_H-M   'P 1'
#
loop_
_entity.id
_entity.type
_entity.pdbx_description
1 polymer ?
#
loop_
_entity_poly.entity_id
_entity_poly.type
_entity_poly.pdbx_seq_one_letter_code
_entity_poly.pdbx_strand_id
1 'polypeptide(L)'
;MTYEDGPVRAFALAAVLWGVVGMAVGVFIAAQLAWPDLNFGISWLSYGRLRPLHTNAVIFAFGGCTLMATSYHVVQRTGQTRLFAPKLAWFHFWAWQAVIVGAAITLPMGFTRGKEYAELEWPIGVLITVAWVAYAIVFFGTVGRRKIRHIYVANWFFGGFILAVALLHIVNGAVLPVSFWKSYSAYAGVQDAMVQWWYGHNAVGFFLTAGFLGMMYYYIPKQAERPVYSYRLSIVHFWALIFTYMWAGPHH
;
A
#
# COMPACT_ATOMS: atom_id res chain seq x y z
N MET A 1 -29.80 -7.12 -1.43
CA MET A 1 -28.47 -7.64 -1.82
C MET A 1 -27.55 -7.48 -0.62
N THR A 2 -27.08 -8.57 -0.03
CA THR A 2 -26.08 -8.51 1.06
C THR A 2 -24.69 -8.36 0.47
N TYR A 3 -23.85 -7.44 0.95
CA TYR A 3 -22.46 -7.29 0.49
C TYR A 3 -21.52 -8.27 1.20
N GLU A 4 -20.34 -8.47 0.62
CA GLU A 4 -19.28 -9.28 1.21
C GLU A 4 -18.45 -8.41 2.17
N ASP A 5 -18.98 -8.15 3.37
CA ASP A 5 -18.34 -7.28 4.37
C ASP A 5 -17.32 -8.01 5.26
N GLY A 6 -17.19 -9.34 5.15
CA GLY A 6 -16.23 -10.13 5.93
C GLY A 6 -14.78 -9.67 5.75
N PRO A 7 -14.23 -9.69 4.52
CA PRO A 7 -12.89 -9.18 4.24
C PRO A 7 -12.72 -7.70 4.61
N VAL A 8 -13.77 -6.88 4.39
CA VAL A 8 -13.76 -5.45 4.74
C VAL A 8 -13.53 -5.26 6.24
N ARG A 9 -14.28 -5.98 7.08
CA ARG A 9 -14.14 -5.92 8.55
C ARG A 9 -12.78 -6.42 9.00
N ALA A 10 -12.29 -7.52 8.42
CA ALA A 10 -10.98 -8.08 8.75
C ALA A 10 -9.86 -7.08 8.47
N PHE A 11 -9.85 -6.45 7.28
CA PHE A 11 -8.90 -5.40 6.95
C PHE A 11 -9.06 -4.15 7.82
N ALA A 12 -10.28 -3.74 8.16
CA ALA A 12 -10.51 -2.57 9.02
C ALA A 12 -9.95 -2.79 10.44
N LEU A 13 -10.18 -3.97 11.03
CA LEU A 13 -9.62 -4.33 12.34
C LEU A 13 -8.09 -4.44 12.28
N ALA A 14 -7.55 -5.04 11.22
CA ALA A 14 -6.11 -5.10 10.99
C ALA A 14 -5.50 -3.70 10.84
N ALA A 15 -6.18 -2.77 10.16
CA ALA A 15 -5.72 -1.39 10.03
C ALA A 15 -5.58 -0.72 11.40
N VAL A 16 -6.56 -0.86 12.29
CA VAL A 16 -6.47 -0.33 13.67
C VAL A 16 -5.30 -0.94 14.42
N LEU A 17 -5.16 -2.28 14.39
CA LEU A 17 -4.06 -2.99 15.04
C LEU A 17 -2.70 -2.49 14.55
N TRP A 18 -2.49 -2.47 13.24
CA TRP A 18 -1.22 -2.08 12.64
C TRP A 18 -0.96 -0.58 12.73
N GLY A 19 -2.00 0.25 12.84
CA GLY A 19 -1.88 1.66 13.16
C GLY A 19 -1.26 1.86 14.54
N VAL A 20 -1.78 1.16 15.55
CA VAL A 20 -1.22 1.19 16.92
C VAL A 20 0.21 0.67 16.92
N VAL A 21 0.47 -0.49 16.35
CA VAL A 21 1.83 -1.09 16.31
C VAL A 21 2.81 -0.18 15.58
N GLY A 22 2.48 0.25 14.36
CA GLY A 22 3.36 1.07 13.53
C GLY A 22 3.69 2.41 14.19
N MET A 23 2.69 3.10 14.75
CA MET A 23 2.91 4.36 15.46
C MET A 23 3.67 4.17 16.77
N ALA A 24 3.45 3.08 17.51
CA ALA A 24 4.20 2.77 18.73
C ALA A 24 5.69 2.52 18.44
N VAL A 25 6.02 1.78 17.38
CA VAL A 25 7.42 1.65 16.91
C VAL A 25 7.96 3.03 16.52
N GLY A 26 7.15 3.88 15.87
CA GLY A 26 7.52 5.26 15.54
C GLY A 26 7.91 6.10 16.76
N VAL A 27 7.09 6.06 17.82
CA VAL A 27 7.39 6.72 19.10
C VAL A 27 8.67 6.16 19.72
N PHE A 28 8.85 4.84 19.69
CA PHE A 28 10.04 4.20 20.25
C PHE A 28 11.32 4.61 19.51
N ILE A 29 11.36 4.57 18.18
CA ILE A 29 12.54 4.98 17.40
C ILE A 29 12.78 6.49 17.47
N ALA A 30 11.73 7.30 17.64
CA ALA A 30 11.89 8.73 17.93
C ALA A 30 12.55 8.95 19.30
N ALA A 31 12.15 8.18 20.32
CA ALA A 31 12.79 8.22 21.63
C ALA A 31 14.26 7.78 21.56
N GLN A 32 14.63 6.81 20.70
CA GLN A 32 16.02 6.42 20.49
C GLN A 32 16.89 7.53 19.90
N LEU A 33 16.33 8.44 19.10
CA LEU A 33 17.05 9.61 18.60
C LEU A 33 17.31 10.64 19.71
N ALA A 34 16.41 10.74 20.69
CA ALA A 34 16.58 11.61 21.86
C ALA A 34 17.49 10.98 22.94
N TRP A 35 17.34 9.67 23.16
CA TRP A 35 18.06 8.89 24.17
C TRP A 35 18.61 7.61 23.54
N PRO A 36 19.85 7.65 22.99
CA PRO A 36 20.47 6.50 22.32
C PRO A 36 20.63 5.25 23.18
N ASP A 37 20.62 5.37 24.51
CA ASP A 37 20.67 4.23 25.44
C ASP A 37 19.47 3.28 25.29
N LEU A 38 18.36 3.75 24.71
CA LEU A 38 17.20 2.93 24.36
C LEU A 38 17.45 1.94 23.21
N ASN A 39 18.66 1.89 22.63
CA ASN A 39 19.08 0.79 21.77
C ASN A 39 19.45 -0.47 22.58
N PHE A 40 19.76 -0.32 23.87
CA PHE A 40 20.12 -1.41 24.81
C PHE A 40 21.31 -2.30 24.38
N GLY A 41 22.08 -1.90 23.36
CA GLY A 41 23.10 -2.76 22.74
C GLY A 41 22.52 -3.99 22.00
N ILE A 42 21.20 -4.05 21.79
CA ILE A 42 20.52 -5.19 21.18
C ILE A 42 20.31 -4.91 19.69
N SER A 43 20.92 -5.74 18.83
CA SER A 43 20.95 -5.48 17.39
C SER A 43 19.57 -5.31 16.74
N TRP A 44 18.58 -6.14 17.09
CA TRP A 44 17.22 -6.08 16.55
C TRP A 44 16.37 -4.95 17.14
N LEU A 45 16.80 -4.32 18.22
CA LEU A 45 16.17 -3.10 18.74
C LEU A 45 16.86 -1.83 18.24
N SER A 46 17.95 -1.94 17.47
CA SER A 46 18.66 -0.74 17.01
C SER A 46 17.80 0.12 16.08
N TYR A 47 17.97 1.44 16.17
CA TYR A 47 17.27 2.41 15.31
C TYR A 47 17.36 2.05 13.82
N GLY A 48 18.55 1.64 13.35
CA GLY A 48 18.77 1.28 11.95
C GLY A 48 17.91 0.11 11.45
N ARG A 49 17.54 -0.83 12.32
CA ARG A 49 16.67 -1.96 11.97
C ARG A 49 15.19 -1.69 12.22
N LEU A 50 14.87 -0.90 13.25
CA LEU A 50 13.50 -0.56 13.58
C LEU A 50 12.92 0.56 12.72
N ARG A 51 13.75 1.46 12.15
CA ARG A 51 13.29 2.50 11.20
C ARG A 51 12.54 1.90 10.00
N PRO A 52 13.11 0.96 9.22
CA PRO A 52 12.37 0.37 8.11
C PRO A 52 11.17 -0.45 8.57
N LEU A 53 11.19 -1.02 9.78
CA LEU A 53 10.01 -1.69 10.35
C LEU A 53 8.88 -0.69 10.61
N HIS A 54 9.16 0.45 11.24
CA HIS A 54 8.19 1.53 11.43
C HIS A 54 7.60 1.98 10.09
N THR A 55 8.47 2.28 9.11
CA THR A 55 8.05 2.71 7.77
C THR A 55 7.11 1.69 7.11
N ASN A 56 7.48 0.41 7.09
CA ASN A 56 6.67 -0.64 6.47
C ASN A 56 5.35 -0.86 7.24
N ALA A 57 5.40 -0.82 8.57
CA ALA A 57 4.21 -0.98 9.42
C ALA A 57 3.22 0.18 9.23
N VAL A 58 3.68 1.43 9.17
CA VAL A 58 2.77 2.58 9.03
C VAL A 58 2.23 2.72 7.60
N ILE A 59 3.05 2.43 6.58
CA ILE A 59 2.64 2.60 5.18
C ILE A 59 1.86 1.37 4.70
N PHE A 60 2.47 0.19 4.73
CA PHE A 60 1.90 -1.00 4.09
C PHE A 60 0.99 -1.80 5.01
N ALA A 61 1.26 -1.84 6.31
CA ALA A 61 0.35 -2.49 7.24
C ALA A 61 -0.86 -1.60 7.58
N PHE A 62 -0.65 -0.46 8.23
CA PHE A 62 -1.73 0.48 8.55
C PHE A 62 -2.38 1.08 7.29
N GLY A 63 -1.61 1.79 6.47
CA GLY A 63 -2.13 2.42 5.26
C GLY A 63 -2.70 1.39 4.27
N GLY A 64 -2.00 0.27 4.07
CA GLY A 64 -2.45 -0.79 3.15
C GLY A 64 -3.74 -1.45 3.60
N CYS A 65 -3.86 -1.88 4.86
CA CYS A 65 -5.11 -2.45 5.37
C CYS A 65 -6.25 -1.42 5.31
N THR A 66 -5.98 -0.14 5.57
CA THR A 66 -6.99 0.95 5.42
C THR A 66 -7.48 1.04 3.98
N LEU A 67 -6.56 1.09 3.00
CA LEU A 67 -6.90 1.17 1.58
C LEU A 67 -7.67 -0.06 1.09
N MET A 68 -7.29 -1.25 1.55
CA MET A 68 -7.95 -2.51 1.15
C MET A 68 -9.35 -2.64 1.76
N ALA A 69 -9.52 -2.27 3.03
CA ALA A 69 -10.85 -2.22 3.66
C ALA A 69 -11.76 -1.24 2.92
N THR A 70 -11.26 -0.03 2.69
CA THR A 70 -12.03 1.06 2.09
C THR A 70 -12.32 0.79 0.62
N SER A 71 -11.37 0.30 -0.18
CA SER A 71 -11.61 0.00 -1.59
C SER A 71 -12.64 -1.11 -1.77
N TYR A 72 -12.55 -2.21 -1.00
CA TYR A 72 -13.54 -3.30 -1.03
C TYR A 72 -14.92 -2.86 -0.55
N HIS A 73 -14.98 -1.98 0.44
CA HIS A 73 -16.24 -1.39 0.88
C HIS A 73 -16.88 -0.51 -0.21
N VAL A 74 -16.08 0.38 -0.80
CA VAL A 74 -16.51 1.42 -1.73
C VAL A 74 -16.89 0.84 -3.09
N VAL A 75 -16.07 -0.05 -3.66
CA VAL A 75 -16.30 -0.60 -5.00
C VAL A 75 -17.61 -1.39 -5.07
N GLN A 76 -17.96 -2.10 -4.00
CA GLN A 76 -19.22 -2.83 -3.90
C GLN A 76 -20.44 -1.89 -3.93
N ARG A 77 -20.40 -0.82 -3.10
CA ARG A 77 -21.53 0.10 -2.92
C ARG A 77 -21.72 1.05 -4.10
N THR A 78 -20.61 1.54 -4.67
CA THR A 78 -20.63 2.38 -5.87
C THR A 78 -20.96 1.60 -7.13
N GLY A 79 -20.57 0.33 -7.21
CA GLY A 79 -20.91 -0.58 -8.30
C GLY A 79 -22.27 -1.29 -8.14
N GLN A 80 -22.90 -1.20 -6.95
CA GLN A 80 -24.10 -1.94 -6.54
C GLN A 80 -24.01 -3.45 -6.83
N THR A 81 -22.85 -4.03 -6.52
CA THR A 81 -22.55 -5.43 -6.80
C THR A 81 -21.68 -6.02 -5.69
N ARG A 82 -21.72 -7.35 -5.52
CA ARG A 82 -20.87 -8.06 -4.56
C ARG A 82 -19.43 -8.14 -5.06
N LEU A 83 -18.48 -8.32 -4.14
CA LEU A 83 -17.07 -8.48 -4.51
C LEU A 83 -16.87 -9.58 -5.58
N PHE A 84 -16.01 -9.21 -6.54
CA PHE A 84 -15.07 -10.05 -7.25
C PHE A 84 -14.63 -11.32 -6.50
N ALA A 85 -14.99 -12.54 -6.89
CA ALA A 85 -14.39 -13.77 -6.32
C ALA A 85 -14.09 -13.72 -4.79
N PRO A 86 -15.09 -13.75 -3.90
CA PRO A 86 -14.91 -13.44 -2.47
C PRO A 86 -13.89 -14.31 -1.74
N LYS A 87 -13.68 -15.57 -2.18
CA LYS A 87 -12.60 -16.42 -1.66
C LYS A 87 -11.21 -15.86 -1.95
N LEU A 88 -11.02 -15.24 -3.12
CA LEU A 88 -9.78 -14.58 -3.50
C LEU A 88 -9.55 -13.30 -2.68
N ALA A 89 -10.61 -12.61 -2.27
CA ALA A 89 -10.51 -11.47 -1.34
C ALA A 89 -10.02 -11.90 0.05
N TRP A 90 -10.45 -13.08 0.53
CA TRP A 90 -9.93 -13.67 1.77
C TRP A 90 -8.50 -14.17 1.64
N PHE A 91 -8.15 -14.78 0.51
CA PHE A 91 -6.75 -15.10 0.21
C PHE A 91 -5.87 -13.85 0.24
N HIS A 92 -6.32 -12.78 -0.42
CA HIS A 92 -5.61 -11.50 -0.41
C HIS A 92 -5.41 -10.96 1.01
N PHE A 93 -6.44 -11.01 1.87
CA PHE A 93 -6.29 -10.65 3.29
C PHE A 93 -5.18 -11.44 3.96
N TRP A 94 -5.24 -12.77 3.97
CA TRP A 94 -4.25 -13.57 4.67
C TRP A 94 -2.84 -13.46 4.08
N ALA A 95 -2.72 -13.34 2.75
CA ALA A 95 -1.45 -13.10 2.08
C ALA A 95 -0.85 -11.75 2.50
N TRP A 96 -1.68 -10.70 2.62
CA TRP A 96 -1.22 -9.39 3.10
C TRP A 96 -0.80 -9.42 4.57
N GLN A 97 -1.55 -10.12 5.43
CA GLN A 97 -1.14 -10.32 6.82
C GLN A 97 0.18 -11.09 6.92
N ALA A 98 0.40 -12.09 6.07
CA ALA A 98 1.66 -12.82 5.99
C ALA A 98 2.84 -11.94 5.55
N VAL A 99 2.63 -11.00 4.61
CA VAL A 99 3.63 -9.98 4.24
C VAL A 99 4.00 -9.13 5.45
N ILE A 100 3.01 -8.62 6.19
CA ILE A 100 3.23 -7.74 7.34
C ILE A 100 3.97 -8.46 8.46
N VAL A 101 3.56 -9.69 8.79
CA VAL A 101 4.25 -10.52 9.78
C VAL A 101 5.66 -10.87 9.31
N GLY A 102 5.84 -11.16 8.02
CA GLY A 102 7.15 -11.33 7.40
C GLY A 102 8.05 -10.12 7.65
N ALA A 103 7.57 -8.90 7.36
CA ALA A 103 8.28 -7.66 7.62
C ALA A 103 8.66 -7.48 9.11
N ALA A 104 7.73 -7.77 10.02
CA ALA A 104 7.94 -7.68 11.46
C ALA A 104 9.03 -8.62 11.98
N ILE A 105 9.25 -9.75 11.30
CA ILE A 105 10.30 -10.70 11.64
C ILE A 105 11.61 -10.33 10.94
N THR A 106 11.58 -10.14 9.62
CA THR A 106 12.80 -10.08 8.80
C THR A 106 13.56 -8.77 8.94
N LEU A 107 12.87 -7.63 9.13
CA LEU A 107 13.52 -6.33 9.23
C LEU A 107 14.35 -6.20 10.53
N PRO A 108 13.84 -6.56 11.73
CA PRO A 108 14.66 -6.61 12.94
C PRO A 108 15.81 -7.63 12.89
N MET A 109 15.67 -8.70 12.10
CA MET A 109 16.76 -9.65 11.84
C MET A 109 17.86 -9.07 10.94
N GLY A 110 17.60 -7.93 10.28
CA GLY A 110 18.57 -7.25 9.41
C GLY A 110 18.47 -7.65 7.94
N PHE A 111 17.44 -8.40 7.53
CA PHE A 111 17.21 -8.73 6.14
C PHE A 111 16.52 -7.57 5.44
N THR A 112 17.32 -6.79 4.71
CA THR A 112 16.85 -5.62 3.96
C THR A 112 17.61 -5.45 2.66
N ARG A 113 16.90 -5.00 1.62
CA ARG A 113 17.46 -4.53 0.35
C ARG A 113 18.10 -3.14 0.47
N GLY A 114 17.86 -2.41 1.56
CA GLY A 114 18.38 -1.04 1.77
C GLY A 114 17.73 0.04 0.88
N LYS A 115 16.69 -0.33 0.11
CA LYS A 115 15.88 0.57 -0.71
C LYS A 115 14.68 1.05 0.10
N GLU A 116 14.54 2.37 0.30
CA GLU A 116 13.43 2.92 1.09
C GLU A 116 12.06 2.53 0.53
N TYR A 117 11.15 2.15 1.42
CA TYR A 117 9.81 1.62 1.10
C TYR A 117 9.81 0.29 0.32
N ALA A 118 10.97 -0.25 -0.04
CA ALA A 118 11.16 -1.52 -0.75
C ALA A 118 12.16 -2.42 -0.01
N GLU A 119 12.18 -2.35 1.32
CA GLU A 119 13.22 -2.98 2.14
C GLU A 119 13.13 -4.51 2.15
N LEU A 120 11.92 -5.06 2.07
CA LEU A 120 11.65 -6.50 2.23
C LEU A 120 12.32 -7.32 1.12
N GLU A 121 13.02 -8.40 1.49
CA GLU A 121 13.75 -9.24 0.55
C GLU A 121 12.85 -9.99 -0.46
N TRP A 122 13.49 -10.51 -1.51
CA TRP A 122 12.81 -11.01 -2.70
C TRP A 122 11.68 -12.06 -2.45
N PRO A 123 11.74 -12.99 -1.47
CA PRO A 123 10.62 -13.92 -1.26
C PRO A 123 9.34 -13.19 -0.83
N ILE A 124 9.48 -12.18 0.04
CA ILE A 124 8.35 -11.35 0.46
C ILE A 124 7.93 -10.42 -0.69
N GLY A 125 8.88 -9.92 -1.47
CA GLY A 125 8.61 -9.20 -2.71
C GLY A 125 7.70 -9.98 -3.68
N VAL A 126 7.96 -11.27 -3.87
CA VAL A 126 7.11 -12.15 -4.70
C VAL A 126 5.74 -12.36 -4.06
N LEU A 127 5.67 -12.59 -2.75
CA LEU A 127 4.39 -12.73 -2.04
C LEU A 127 3.53 -11.46 -2.16
N ILE A 128 4.13 -10.28 -2.08
CA ILE A 128 3.46 -8.99 -2.32
C ILE A 128 2.86 -8.99 -3.73
N THR A 129 3.64 -9.36 -4.75
CA THR A 129 3.15 -9.41 -6.14
C THR A 129 1.94 -10.33 -6.27
N VAL A 130 1.98 -11.53 -5.69
CA VAL A 130 0.87 -12.49 -5.73
C VAL A 130 -0.37 -11.94 -5.00
N ALA A 131 -0.20 -11.37 -3.80
CA ALA A 131 -1.27 -10.76 -3.04
C ALA A 131 -1.91 -9.58 -3.80
N TRP A 132 -1.07 -8.76 -4.44
CA TRP A 132 -1.50 -7.58 -5.20
C TRP A 132 -2.23 -7.94 -6.50
N VAL A 133 -1.80 -8.99 -7.19
CA VAL A 133 -2.52 -9.53 -8.35
C VAL A 133 -3.89 -10.06 -7.93
N ALA A 134 -3.98 -10.80 -6.82
CA ALA A 134 -5.27 -11.23 -6.27
C ALA A 134 -6.17 -10.03 -5.95
N TYR A 135 -5.62 -8.99 -5.32
CA TYR A 135 -6.32 -7.75 -5.04
C TYR A 135 -6.85 -7.06 -6.31
N ALA A 136 -6.01 -6.91 -7.32
CA ALA A 136 -6.36 -6.30 -8.60
C ALA A 136 -7.49 -7.07 -9.31
N ILE A 137 -7.39 -8.39 -9.36
CA ILE A 137 -8.43 -9.26 -9.93
C ILE A 137 -9.77 -9.06 -9.21
N VAL A 138 -9.76 -9.05 -7.87
CA VAL A 138 -10.97 -8.82 -7.06
C VAL A 138 -11.55 -7.44 -7.36
N PHE A 139 -10.73 -6.39 -7.31
CA PHE A 139 -11.20 -5.01 -7.49
C PHE A 139 -11.74 -4.76 -8.90
N PHE A 140 -10.93 -5.02 -9.94
CA PHE A 140 -11.33 -4.77 -11.33
C PHE A 140 -12.43 -5.73 -11.78
N GLY A 141 -12.46 -6.98 -11.31
CA GLY A 141 -13.59 -7.87 -11.54
C GLY A 141 -14.89 -7.35 -10.90
N THR A 142 -14.81 -6.64 -9.77
CA THR A 142 -16.00 -6.00 -9.15
C THR A 142 -16.47 -4.83 -9.99
N VAL A 143 -15.55 -3.97 -10.46
CA VAL A 143 -15.86 -2.87 -11.37
C VAL A 143 -16.46 -3.37 -12.70
N GLY A 144 -15.97 -4.49 -13.22
CA GLY A 144 -16.45 -5.11 -14.46
C GLY A 144 -17.88 -5.66 -14.36
N ARG A 145 -18.31 -6.09 -13.17
CA ARG A 145 -19.66 -6.62 -12.90
C ARG A 145 -20.61 -5.61 -12.23
N ARG A 146 -20.28 -4.32 -12.30
CA ARG A 146 -21.12 -3.26 -11.76
C ARG A 146 -22.48 -3.20 -12.47
N LYS A 147 -23.51 -2.75 -11.76
CA LYS A 147 -24.84 -2.52 -12.33
C LYS A 147 -25.01 -1.12 -12.93
N ILE A 148 -24.27 -0.16 -12.38
CA ILE A 148 -24.34 1.24 -12.82
C ILE A 148 -23.46 1.46 -14.05
N ARG A 149 -23.97 2.17 -15.06
CA ARG A 149 -23.23 2.42 -16.32
C ARG A 149 -21.90 3.14 -16.07
N HIS A 150 -21.92 4.20 -15.28
CA HIS A 150 -20.73 4.99 -14.96
C HIS A 150 -19.93 4.41 -13.79
N ILE A 151 -18.61 4.50 -13.87
CA ILE A 151 -17.71 4.17 -12.76
C ILE A 151 -17.54 5.43 -11.92
N TYR A 152 -17.83 5.33 -10.62
CA TYR A 152 -17.68 6.44 -9.69
C TYR A 152 -16.20 6.86 -9.55
N VAL A 153 -15.92 8.16 -9.39
CA VAL A 153 -14.56 8.71 -9.44
C VAL A 153 -13.63 8.10 -8.38
N ALA A 154 -14.15 7.75 -7.20
CA ALA A 154 -13.35 7.04 -6.19
C ALA A 154 -12.67 5.77 -6.77
N ASN A 155 -13.37 5.04 -7.64
CA ASN A 155 -12.82 3.83 -8.25
C ASN A 155 -11.82 4.13 -9.37
N TRP A 156 -11.79 5.34 -9.92
CA TRP A 156 -10.72 5.76 -10.84
C TRP A 156 -9.41 5.90 -10.06
N PHE A 157 -9.47 6.59 -8.92
CA PHE A 157 -8.33 6.74 -8.02
C PHE A 157 -7.86 5.40 -7.45
N PHE A 158 -8.76 4.56 -6.95
CA PHE A 158 -8.39 3.21 -6.51
C PHE A 158 -7.82 2.36 -7.64
N GLY A 159 -8.40 2.40 -8.84
CA GLY A 159 -7.89 1.66 -10.00
C GLY A 159 -6.50 2.13 -10.43
N GLY A 160 -6.29 3.45 -10.50
CA GLY A 160 -4.98 4.06 -10.81
C GLY A 160 -3.93 3.70 -9.76
N PHE A 161 -4.29 3.77 -8.48
CA PHE A 161 -3.49 3.29 -7.36
C PHE A 161 -3.04 1.84 -7.54
N ILE A 162 -3.98 0.92 -7.77
CA ILE A 162 -3.71 -0.51 -7.86
C ILE A 162 -2.72 -0.82 -9.00
N LEU A 163 -2.96 -0.23 -10.17
CA LEU A 163 -2.13 -0.46 -11.35
C LEU A 163 -0.75 0.16 -11.22
N ALA A 164 -0.67 1.42 -10.78
CA ALA A 164 0.60 2.10 -10.60
C ALA A 164 1.47 1.39 -9.55
N VAL A 165 0.92 1.04 -8.38
CA VAL A 165 1.68 0.34 -7.34
C VAL A 165 2.18 -1.02 -7.82
N ALA A 166 1.41 -1.76 -8.62
CA ALA A 166 1.87 -3.01 -9.22
C ALA A 166 3.09 -2.79 -10.13
N LEU A 167 3.00 -1.80 -11.03
CA LEU A 167 4.09 -1.43 -11.93
C LEU A 167 5.35 -1.02 -11.15
N LEU A 168 5.18 -0.12 -10.18
CA LEU A 168 6.25 0.40 -9.33
C LEU A 168 6.96 -0.73 -8.57
N HIS A 169 6.18 -1.61 -7.93
CA HIS A 169 6.70 -2.74 -7.16
C HIS A 169 7.49 -3.72 -8.03
N ILE A 170 6.98 -4.05 -9.22
CA ILE A 170 7.64 -5.01 -10.12
C ILE A 170 8.95 -4.43 -10.67
N VAL A 171 8.93 -3.16 -11.11
CA VAL A 171 10.10 -2.52 -11.73
C VAL A 171 11.20 -2.28 -10.69
N ASN A 172 10.91 -1.57 -9.58
CA ASN A 172 11.93 -1.36 -8.54
C ASN A 172 12.29 -2.65 -7.78
N GLY A 173 11.39 -3.63 -7.82
CA GLY A 173 11.60 -4.95 -7.22
C GLY A 173 12.46 -5.90 -8.05
N ALA A 174 12.91 -5.50 -9.25
CA ALA A 174 13.81 -6.30 -10.06
C ALA A 174 15.16 -6.47 -9.34
N VAL A 175 15.48 -7.71 -8.97
CA VAL A 175 16.68 -8.06 -8.22
C VAL A 175 17.24 -9.40 -8.69
N LEU A 176 18.54 -9.61 -8.47
CA LEU A 176 19.21 -10.90 -8.58
C LEU A 176 19.26 -11.56 -7.20
N PRO A 177 18.53 -12.67 -6.96
CA PRO A 177 18.63 -13.43 -5.72
C PRO A 177 20.01 -14.07 -5.58
N VAL A 178 20.65 -13.92 -4.42
CA VAL A 178 21.93 -14.56 -4.08
C VAL A 178 21.74 -15.65 -3.03
N SER A 179 20.80 -15.43 -2.10
CA SER A 179 20.35 -16.45 -1.14
C SER A 179 18.88 -16.24 -0.84
N PHE A 180 18.29 -17.10 0.00
CA PHE A 180 16.87 -16.99 0.34
C PHE A 180 16.51 -15.62 0.95
N TRP A 181 17.36 -15.06 1.82
CA TRP A 181 17.16 -13.74 2.43
C TRP A 181 18.16 -12.69 1.96
N LYS A 182 18.68 -12.84 0.72
CA LYS A 182 19.57 -11.83 0.15
C LYS A 182 19.43 -11.70 -1.36
N SER A 183 19.32 -10.46 -1.82
CA SER A 183 19.37 -10.10 -3.24
C SER A 183 20.18 -8.82 -3.50
N TYR A 184 20.54 -8.59 -4.75
CA TYR A 184 21.11 -7.34 -5.24
C TYR A 184 20.19 -6.69 -6.27
N SER A 185 20.11 -5.36 -6.28
CA SER A 185 19.32 -4.61 -7.27
C SER A 185 19.74 -4.98 -8.70
N ALA A 186 18.76 -5.05 -9.62
CA ALA A 186 19.04 -5.17 -11.05
C ALA A 186 19.69 -3.90 -11.63
N TYR A 187 19.67 -2.80 -10.89
CA TYR A 187 20.22 -1.50 -11.28
C TYR A 187 21.38 -1.10 -10.37
N ALA A 188 22.20 -0.13 -10.80
CA ALA A 188 23.28 0.44 -9.98
C ALA A 188 23.43 1.96 -10.14
N GLY A 189 24.08 2.61 -9.17
CA GLY A 189 24.44 4.02 -9.23
C GLY A 189 23.26 4.96 -9.46
N VAL A 190 23.43 5.94 -10.36
CA VAL A 190 22.40 6.96 -10.66
C VAL A 190 21.13 6.34 -11.23
N GLN A 191 21.23 5.25 -11.99
CA GLN A 191 20.05 4.55 -12.52
C GLN A 191 19.26 3.90 -11.38
N ASP A 192 19.92 3.26 -10.43
CA ASP A 192 19.25 2.68 -9.26
C ASP A 192 18.59 3.74 -8.39
N ALA A 193 19.24 4.91 -8.22
CA ALA A 193 18.66 6.05 -7.53
C ALA A 193 17.41 6.60 -8.23
N MET A 194 17.43 6.75 -9.56
CA MET A 194 16.28 7.21 -10.33
C MET A 194 15.12 6.21 -10.29
N VAL A 195 15.38 4.91 -10.45
CA VAL A 195 14.33 3.88 -10.32
C VAL A 195 13.79 3.85 -8.89
N GLN A 196 14.67 3.97 -7.88
CA GLN A 196 14.31 3.99 -6.47
C GLN A 196 13.40 5.16 -6.12
N TRP A 197 13.67 6.37 -6.62
CA TRP A 197 12.87 7.55 -6.29
C TRP A 197 11.69 7.78 -7.20
N TRP A 198 11.73 7.28 -8.44
CA TRP A 198 10.52 7.06 -9.22
C TRP A 198 9.57 6.12 -8.46
N TYR A 199 10.08 5.03 -7.89
CA TYR A 199 9.31 4.16 -7.01
C TYR A 199 8.84 4.86 -5.73
N GLY A 200 9.78 5.42 -4.95
CA GLY A 200 9.52 5.94 -3.61
C GLY A 200 8.54 7.11 -3.61
N HIS A 201 8.70 8.06 -4.54
CA HIS A 201 7.78 9.18 -4.67
C HIS A 201 6.38 8.71 -5.10
N ASN A 202 6.31 7.84 -6.10
CA ASN A 202 5.03 7.33 -6.58
C ASN A 202 4.39 6.29 -5.63
N ALA A 203 5.15 5.68 -4.72
CA ALA A 203 4.58 4.93 -3.60
C ALA A 203 3.74 5.89 -2.75
N VAL A 204 4.26 7.04 -2.37
CA VAL A 204 3.47 8.07 -1.67
C VAL A 204 2.36 8.64 -2.56
N GLY A 205 2.64 8.87 -3.84
CA GLY A 205 1.69 9.44 -4.80
C GLY A 205 0.48 8.57 -5.11
N PHE A 206 0.68 7.27 -5.27
CA PHE A 206 -0.41 6.37 -5.63
C PHE A 206 -0.98 5.63 -4.42
N PHE A 207 -0.12 5.15 -3.52
CA PHE A 207 -0.57 4.46 -2.31
C PHE A 207 -1.15 5.46 -1.32
N LEU A 208 -0.40 6.50 -0.92
CA LEU A 208 -0.80 7.41 0.15
C LEU A 208 -1.60 8.63 -0.31
N THR A 209 -1.57 8.99 -1.59
CA THR A 209 -2.35 10.10 -2.14
C THR A 209 -3.52 9.59 -2.98
N ALA A 210 -3.30 8.93 -4.13
CA ALA A 210 -4.39 8.49 -4.99
C ALA A 210 -5.35 7.52 -4.28
N GLY A 211 -4.85 6.49 -3.60
CA GLY A 211 -5.68 5.55 -2.84
C GLY A 211 -6.55 6.26 -1.78
N PHE A 212 -5.96 7.17 -1.01
CA PHE A 212 -6.68 7.93 0.02
C PHE A 212 -7.61 9.01 -0.57
N LEU A 213 -7.32 9.56 -1.75
CA LEU A 213 -8.27 10.37 -2.51
C LEU A 213 -9.48 9.52 -2.91
N GLY A 214 -9.28 8.25 -3.30
CA GLY A 214 -10.37 7.30 -3.52
C GLY A 214 -11.28 7.17 -2.29
N MET A 215 -10.68 7.04 -1.10
CA MET A 215 -11.43 7.05 0.17
C MET A 215 -12.18 8.38 0.37
N MET A 216 -11.50 9.51 0.20
CA MET A 216 -12.05 10.85 0.36
C MET A 216 -13.28 11.07 -0.54
N TYR A 217 -13.18 10.72 -1.82
CA TYR A 217 -14.25 10.87 -2.82
C TYR A 217 -15.52 10.07 -2.49
N TYR A 218 -15.41 9.05 -1.64
CA TYR A 218 -16.58 8.31 -1.15
C TYR A 218 -17.05 8.81 0.22
N TYR A 219 -16.16 8.83 1.22
CA TYR A 219 -16.56 9.03 2.61
C TYR A 219 -16.89 10.48 2.94
N ILE A 220 -16.24 11.49 2.33
CA ILE A 220 -16.60 12.90 2.60
C ILE A 220 -18.03 13.21 2.13
N PRO A 221 -18.40 12.98 0.86
CA PRO A 221 -19.77 13.22 0.40
C PRO A 221 -20.79 12.37 1.16
N LYS A 222 -20.43 11.11 1.48
CA LYS A 222 -21.32 10.20 2.19
C LYS A 222 -21.60 10.64 3.62
N GLN A 223 -20.58 11.10 4.34
CA GLN A 223 -20.71 11.58 5.71
C GLN A 223 -21.37 12.96 5.79
N ALA A 224 -21.10 13.82 4.82
CA ALA A 224 -21.71 15.15 4.74
C ALA A 224 -23.14 15.14 4.17
N GLU A 225 -23.62 13.99 3.68
CA GLU A 225 -24.89 13.85 2.95
C GLU A 225 -25.05 14.86 1.80
N ARG A 226 -23.94 15.18 1.15
CA ARG A 226 -23.87 16.16 0.05
C ARG A 226 -23.38 15.49 -1.23
N PRO A 227 -23.83 15.96 -2.41
CA PRO A 227 -23.24 15.52 -3.67
C PRO A 227 -21.77 15.96 -3.77
N VAL A 228 -20.99 15.25 -4.59
CA VAL A 228 -19.62 15.67 -4.92
C VAL A 228 -19.67 17.03 -5.62
N TYR A 229 -18.90 17.99 -5.09
CA TYR A 229 -18.73 19.29 -5.72
C TYR A 229 -17.87 19.16 -7.00
N SER A 230 -18.36 19.73 -8.11
CA SER A 230 -17.69 19.78 -9.42
C SER A 230 -17.16 18.45 -9.96
N TYR A 231 -18.00 17.75 -10.73
CA TYR A 231 -17.57 16.57 -11.48
C TYR A 231 -16.46 16.89 -12.52
N ARG A 232 -16.49 18.07 -13.14
CA ARG A 232 -15.45 18.51 -14.10
C ARG A 232 -14.09 18.63 -13.43
N LEU A 233 -14.03 19.22 -12.22
CA LEU A 233 -12.79 19.31 -11.46
C LEU A 233 -12.27 17.91 -11.13
N SER A 234 -13.15 16.96 -10.82
CA SER A 234 -12.78 15.58 -10.52
C SER A 234 -12.08 14.90 -11.72
N ILE A 235 -12.52 15.17 -12.95
CA ILE A 235 -11.87 14.67 -14.17
C ILE A 235 -10.48 15.31 -14.35
N VAL A 236 -10.41 16.64 -14.31
CA VAL A 236 -9.14 17.37 -14.52
C VAL A 236 -8.12 16.99 -13.46
N HIS A 237 -8.53 16.98 -12.19
CA HIS A 237 -7.70 16.60 -11.06
C HIS A 237 -7.18 15.17 -11.20
N PHE A 238 -8.06 14.21 -11.51
CA PHE A 238 -7.65 12.81 -11.67
C PHE A 238 -6.58 12.65 -12.75
N TRP A 239 -6.83 13.13 -13.96
CA TRP A 239 -5.90 12.93 -15.08
C TRP A 239 -4.61 13.73 -14.92
N ALA A 240 -4.71 14.98 -14.46
CA ALA A 240 -3.53 15.79 -14.20
C ALA A 240 -2.65 15.13 -13.14
N LEU A 241 -3.22 14.73 -12.00
CA LEU A 241 -2.48 14.09 -10.92
C LEU A 241 -1.82 12.79 -11.39
N ILE A 242 -2.59 11.84 -11.92
CA ILE A 242 -2.07 10.50 -12.28
C ILE A 242 -0.98 10.58 -13.35
N PHE A 243 -1.05 11.55 -14.27
CA PHE A 243 -0.02 11.76 -15.28
C PHE A 243 1.22 12.44 -14.70
N THR A 244 1.07 13.56 -14.00
CA THR A 244 2.22 14.38 -13.58
C THR A 244 2.99 13.76 -12.42
N TYR A 245 2.33 13.02 -11.51
CA TYR A 245 2.99 12.44 -10.34
C TYR A 245 4.13 11.48 -10.72
N MET A 246 3.98 10.77 -11.84
CA MET A 246 5.01 9.84 -12.35
C MET A 246 6.36 10.51 -12.64
N TRP A 247 6.39 11.83 -12.83
CA TRP A 247 7.59 12.60 -13.15
C TRP A 247 8.28 13.20 -11.93
N ALA A 248 7.66 13.17 -10.75
CA ALA A 248 8.17 13.83 -9.56
C ALA A 248 9.21 12.98 -8.79
N GLY A 249 9.75 11.91 -9.39
CA GLY A 249 10.86 11.15 -8.78
C GLY A 249 12.14 11.98 -8.55
N PRO A 250 12.64 12.76 -9.52
CA PRO A 250 13.95 13.43 -9.45
C PRO A 250 14.09 14.62 -8.48
N HIS A 251 13.08 15.00 -7.69
CA HIS A 251 13.27 16.01 -6.64
C HIS A 251 13.94 15.44 -5.37
N HIS A 252 14.09 14.12 -5.29
CA HIS A 252 14.81 13.42 -4.23
C HIS A 252 16.29 13.30 -4.60
#